data_AF-A0A8T0V621-F1
#
_entry.id   AF-A0A8T0V621-F1
#
_cell.length_a   1.000
_cell.length_b   1.000
_cell.length_c   1.000
_cell.angle_alpha   90.00
_cell.angle_beta   90.00
_cell.angle_gamma   90.00
#
_symmetry.space_group_name_H-M   'P 1'
#
loop_
_entity.id
_entity.type
_entity.pdbx_description
1 polymer ?
#
loop_
_entity_poly.entity_id
_entity_poly.type
_entity_poly.pdbx_seq_one_letter_code
_entity_poly.pdbx_strand_id
1 'polypeptide(L)'
;MTKRQAVEALDKSLRDIMDRPELPFGGKIVVFGGDFRQVLPVVLKGSRAQIVNASLRRSYLWDWMRHLKLVRNMRAQSDPWFADYLLRIGGGTEEVNGDGDVRLPDDICVPYTRDGKDLD
;
A
#
# COMPACT_ATOMS: atom_id res chain seq x y z
N MET A 1 2.26 -4.92 4.40
CA MET A 1 0.79 -4.78 4.33
C MET A 1 0.12 -6.01 4.94
N THR A 2 -0.93 -5.83 5.74
CA THR A 2 -1.70 -6.92 6.36
C THR A 2 -2.54 -7.67 5.32
N LYS A 3 -2.56 -9.01 5.39
CA LYS A 3 -3.41 -9.86 4.53
C LYS A 3 -4.87 -9.75 4.96
N ARG A 4 -5.82 -9.83 4.01
CA ARG A 4 -7.26 -9.73 4.31
C ARG A 4 -7.72 -10.72 5.36
N GLN A 5 -7.15 -11.93 5.39
CA GLN A 5 -7.54 -12.98 6.32
C GLN A 5 -7.35 -12.56 7.79
N ALA A 6 -6.33 -11.76 8.10
CA ALA A 6 -6.12 -11.26 9.47
C ALA A 6 -7.20 -10.23 9.85
N VAL A 7 -7.61 -9.38 8.91
CA VAL A 7 -8.68 -8.39 9.13
C VAL A 7 -10.04 -9.08 9.25
N GLU A 8 -10.30 -10.08 8.42
CA GLU A 8 -11.52 -10.90 8.47
C GLU A 8 -11.59 -11.75 9.75
N ALA A 9 -10.45 -12.26 10.23
CA ALA A 9 -10.39 -12.95 11.51
C ALA A 9 -10.73 -12.00 12.67
N LEU A 10 -10.17 -10.77 12.67
CA LEU A 10 -10.51 -9.75 13.65
C LEU A 10 -12.00 -9.39 13.63
N ASP A 11 -12.59 -9.22 12.44
CA ASP A 11 -14.03 -8.97 12.29
C ASP A 11 -14.86 -10.11 12.89
N LYS A 12 -14.55 -11.36 12.55
CA LYS A 12 -15.25 -12.53 13.11
C LYS A 12 -15.11 -12.62 14.62
N SER A 13 -13.92 -12.41 15.16
CA SER A 13 -13.69 -12.41 16.61
C SER A 13 -14.47 -11.31 17.32
N LEU A 14 -14.53 -10.10 16.77
CA LEU A 14 -15.29 -9.01 17.39
C LEU A 14 -16.81 -9.21 17.27
N ARG A 15 -17.30 -9.80 16.19
CA ARG A 15 -18.73 -10.17 16.07
C ARG A 15 -19.15 -11.15 17.16
N ASP A 16 -18.30 -12.14 17.42
CA ASP A 16 -18.51 -13.16 18.44
C ASP A 16 -18.44 -12.56 19.86
N ILE A 17 -17.36 -11.84 20.18
CA ILE A 17 -17.17 -11.20 21.50
C ILE A 17 -18.28 -10.20 21.83
N MET A 18 -18.78 -9.48 20.83
CA MET A 18 -19.80 -8.45 21.03
C MET A 18 -21.24 -8.96 20.95
N ASP A 19 -21.44 -10.23 20.57
CA ASP A 19 -22.75 -10.83 20.27
C ASP A 19 -23.57 -9.99 19.26
N ARG A 20 -22.90 -9.59 18.17
CA ARG A 20 -23.46 -8.75 17.08
C ARG A 20 -23.03 -9.28 15.71
N PRO A 21 -23.49 -10.47 15.28
CA PRO A 21 -23.05 -11.13 14.04
C PRO A 21 -23.37 -10.36 12.76
N GLU A 22 -24.39 -9.52 12.78
CA GLU A 22 -24.88 -8.71 11.66
C GLU A 22 -24.07 -7.42 11.41
N LEU A 23 -23.31 -6.96 12.41
CA LEU A 23 -22.54 -5.72 12.32
C LEU A 23 -21.05 -6.02 12.07
N PRO A 24 -20.42 -5.39 11.07
CA PRO A 24 -18.97 -5.44 10.93
C PRO A 24 -18.26 -5.06 12.24
N PHE A 25 -17.22 -5.82 12.57
CA PHE A 25 -16.41 -5.68 13.80
C PHE A 25 -17.25 -5.61 15.09
N GLY A 26 -18.41 -6.29 15.14
CA GLY A 26 -19.28 -6.27 16.31
C GLY A 26 -19.80 -4.87 16.66
N GLY A 27 -19.96 -4.00 15.64
CA GLY A 27 -20.41 -2.62 15.80
C GLY A 27 -19.33 -1.64 16.27
N LYS A 28 -18.05 -2.04 16.28
CA LYS A 28 -16.94 -1.14 16.61
C LYS A 28 -16.57 -0.26 15.43
N ILE A 29 -16.24 1.00 15.74
CA ILE A 29 -15.66 1.91 14.77
C ILE A 29 -14.19 1.51 14.57
N VAL A 30 -13.85 1.10 13.36
CA VAL A 30 -12.49 0.73 12.97
C VAL A 30 -12.01 1.69 11.88
N VAL A 31 -10.82 2.25 12.08
CA VAL A 31 -10.18 3.13 11.11
C VAL A 31 -8.96 2.43 10.53
N PHE A 32 -8.98 2.19 9.22
CA PHE A 32 -7.82 1.70 8.48
C PHE A 32 -7.03 2.88 7.91
N GLY A 33 -5.72 2.87 8.14
CA GLY A 33 -4.78 3.79 7.51
C GLY A 33 -3.79 3.03 6.65
N GLY A 34 -3.48 3.57 5.47
CA GLY A 34 -2.50 2.97 4.58
C GLY A 34 -2.51 3.59 3.19
N ASP A 35 -1.58 3.14 2.36
CA ASP A 35 -1.48 3.55 0.97
C ASP A 35 -1.38 2.30 0.08
N PHE A 36 -2.38 2.11 -0.80
CA PHE A 36 -2.41 0.97 -1.73
C PHE A 36 -1.41 1.09 -2.87
N ARG A 37 -0.76 2.24 -3.02
CA ARG A 37 0.37 2.44 -3.95
C ARG A 37 1.69 1.92 -3.38
N GLN A 38 1.69 1.48 -2.12
CA GLN A 38 2.81 0.74 -1.54
C GLN A 38 2.76 -0.75 -1.91
N VAL A 39 3.74 -1.50 -1.43
CA VAL A 39 3.89 -2.94 -1.70
C VAL A 39 2.65 -3.75 -1.28
N LEU A 40 2.24 -4.67 -2.15
CA LEU A 40 1.16 -5.63 -1.91
C LEU A 40 1.47 -6.59 -0.74
N PRO A 41 0.48 -7.30 -0.17
CA PRO A 41 0.74 -8.32 0.83
C PRO A 41 1.65 -9.42 0.30
N VAL A 42 2.64 -9.82 1.10
CA VAL A 42 3.58 -10.88 0.71
C VAL A 42 2.90 -12.25 0.80
N VAL A 43 2.88 -12.98 -0.31
CA VAL A 43 2.45 -14.38 -0.38
C VAL A 43 3.62 -15.19 -0.89
N LEU A 44 4.22 -16.00 0.00
CA LEU A 44 5.39 -16.83 -0.34
C LEU A 44 5.03 -17.77 -1.49
N LYS A 45 5.83 -17.73 -2.57
CA LYS A 45 5.60 -18.51 -3.80
C LYS A 45 4.21 -18.29 -4.41
N GLY A 46 3.57 -17.16 -4.10
CA GLY A 46 2.23 -16.84 -4.55
C GLY A 46 2.23 -16.32 -5.98
N SER A 47 1.26 -16.77 -6.78
CA SER A 47 0.97 -16.17 -8.07
C SER A 47 0.44 -14.74 -7.92
N ARG A 48 0.47 -13.95 -9.00
CA ARG A 48 -0.11 -12.60 -9.02
C ARG A 48 -1.57 -12.60 -8.54
N ALA A 49 -2.35 -13.59 -8.96
CA ALA A 49 -3.74 -13.75 -8.55
C ALA A 49 -3.88 -14.00 -7.04
N GLN A 50 -3.00 -14.82 -6.45
CA GLN A 50 -2.99 -15.09 -5.01
C GLN A 50 -2.58 -13.85 -4.21
N ILE A 51 -1.60 -13.08 -4.67
CA ILE A 51 -1.18 -11.82 -4.05
C ILE A 51 -2.33 -10.81 -4.06
N VAL A 52 -2.99 -10.62 -5.20
CA VAL A 52 -4.15 -9.73 -5.30
C VAL A 52 -5.29 -10.22 -4.39
N ASN A 53 -5.56 -11.53 -4.37
CA ASN A 53 -6.57 -12.13 -3.50
C ASN A 53 -6.27 -11.95 -2.00
N ALA A 54 -5.00 -11.79 -1.61
CA ALA A 54 -4.63 -11.52 -0.22
C ALA A 54 -4.85 -10.05 0.19
N SER A 55 -5.11 -9.13 -0.75
CA SER A 55 -5.32 -7.71 -0.45
C SER A 55 -6.66 -7.43 0.23
N LEU A 56 -6.69 -6.38 1.06
CA LEU A 56 -7.92 -5.93 1.74
C LEU A 56 -9.06 -5.62 0.76
N ARG A 57 -8.73 -5.13 -0.45
CA ARG A 57 -9.70 -4.89 -1.53
C ARG A 57 -10.47 -6.14 -1.98
N ARG A 58 -10.00 -7.34 -1.64
CA ARG A 58 -10.67 -8.61 -1.95
C ARG A 58 -11.42 -9.20 -0.77
N SER A 59 -11.52 -8.45 0.34
CA SER A 59 -12.33 -8.83 1.49
C SER A 59 -13.79 -8.46 1.27
N TYR A 60 -14.71 -9.25 1.84
CA TYR A 60 -16.14 -8.91 1.92
C TYR A 60 -16.38 -7.62 2.71
N LEU A 61 -15.44 -7.23 3.58
CA LEU A 61 -15.52 -6.00 4.37
C LEU A 61 -15.35 -4.75 3.52
N TRP A 62 -14.72 -4.84 2.35
CA TRP A 62 -14.40 -3.69 1.51
C TRP A 62 -15.64 -2.87 1.14
N ASP A 63 -16.74 -3.55 0.79
CA ASP A 63 -17.99 -2.90 0.38
C ASP A 63 -18.72 -2.23 1.55
N TRP A 64 -18.38 -2.59 2.80
CA TRP A 64 -18.91 -1.95 4.01
C TRP A 64 -18.10 -0.74 4.46
N MET A 65 -16.92 -0.51 3.87
CA MET A 65 -16.02 0.57 4.28
C MET A 65 -16.37 1.89 3.61
N ARG A 66 -16.31 2.97 4.38
CA ARG A 66 -16.29 4.33 3.84
C ARG A 66 -14.86 4.70 3.46
N HIS A 67 -14.64 5.01 2.19
CA HIS A 67 -13.32 5.41 1.70
C HIS A 67 -13.10 6.91 1.83
N LEU A 68 -12.08 7.30 2.59
CA LEU A 68 -11.61 8.68 2.72
C LEU A 68 -10.21 8.77 2.10
N LYS A 69 -9.96 9.82 1.33
CA LYS A 69 -8.68 10.03 0.63
C LYS A 69 -8.02 11.30 1.15
N LEU A 70 -6.77 11.19 1.60
CA LEU A 70 -5.91 12.34 1.84
C LEU A 70 -5.24 12.70 0.51
N VAL A 71 -5.41 13.95 0.06
CA VAL A 71 -4.95 14.41 -1.26
C VAL A 71 -3.72 15.31 -1.20
N ARG A 72 -3.43 15.91 -0.05
CA ARG A 72 -2.29 16.81 0.13
C ARG A 72 -1.07 16.03 0.61
N ASN A 73 0.00 16.02 -0.19
CA ASN A 73 1.29 15.49 0.24
C ASN A 73 1.96 16.49 1.21
N MET A 74 1.94 16.18 2.49
CA MET A 74 2.56 17.02 3.53
C MET A 74 4.06 16.77 3.68
N ARG A 75 4.59 15.63 3.21
CA ARG A 75 6.00 15.26 3.39
C ARG A 75 6.90 16.02 2.43
N ALA A 76 6.52 16.06 1.15
CA ALA A 76 7.25 16.75 0.09
C ALA A 76 6.59 18.11 -0.23
N GLN A 77 5.95 18.76 0.75
CA GLN A 77 5.19 20.00 0.50
C GLN A 77 6.07 21.14 -0.04
N SER A 78 7.35 21.17 0.36
CA SER A 78 8.33 22.16 -0.11
C SER A 78 8.86 21.88 -1.52
N ASP A 79 8.57 20.70 -2.08
CA ASP A 79 9.03 20.27 -3.40
C ASP A 79 7.85 19.68 -4.19
N PRO A 80 7.02 20.54 -4.82
CA PRO A 80 5.85 20.09 -5.58
C PRO A 80 6.20 19.15 -6.73
N TRP A 81 7.35 19.38 -7.38
CA TRP A 81 7.80 18.54 -8.49
C TRP A 81 8.09 17.11 -8.02
N PHE A 82 8.83 16.95 -6.92
CA PHE A 82 9.12 15.64 -6.36
C PHE A 82 7.86 14.97 -5.78
N ALA A 83 6.98 15.76 -5.17
CA ALA A 83 5.69 15.26 -4.69
C ALA A 83 4.86 14.64 -5.83
N ASP A 84 4.76 15.33 -6.97
CA ASP A 84 4.03 14.85 -8.14
C ASP A 84 4.72 13.65 -8.81
N TYR A 85 6.06 13.65 -8.86
CA TYR A 85 6.84 12.50 -9.32
C TYR A 85 6.53 11.25 -8.50
N LEU A 86 6.58 11.32 -7.16
CA LEU A 86 6.23 10.19 -6.29
C LEU A 86 4.80 9.69 -6.49
N LEU A 87 3.86 10.59 -6.79
CA LEU A 87 2.47 10.22 -7.08
C LEU A 87 2.36 9.44 -8.39
N ARG A 88 3.10 9.84 -9.43
CA ARG A 88 3.14 9.11 -10.72
C ARG A 88 3.80 7.74 -10.58
N ILE A 89 4.89 7.65 -9.83
CA ILE A 89 5.55 6.37 -9.49
C ILE A 89 4.57 5.44 -8.78
N GLY A 90 3.97 5.89 -7.67
CA GLY A 90 3.02 5.08 -6.90
C GLY A 90 1.75 4.73 -7.68
N GLY A 91 1.35 5.58 -8.64
CA GLY A 91 0.22 5.35 -9.53
C GLY A 91 0.52 4.42 -10.71
N GLY A 92 1.79 4.11 -10.97
CA GLY A 92 2.20 3.36 -12.16
C GLY A 92 1.95 4.12 -13.46
N THR A 93 2.01 5.45 -13.42
CA THR A 93 1.79 6.33 -14.57
C THR A 93 3.05 7.07 -15.02
N GLU A 94 4.18 6.83 -14.34
CA GLU A 94 5.48 7.34 -14.79
C GLU A 94 5.91 6.60 -16.05
N GLU A 95 6.65 7.29 -16.93
CA GLU A 95 7.17 6.69 -18.14
C GLU A 95 8.16 5.56 -17.82
N VAL A 96 8.05 4.48 -18.59
CA VAL A 96 8.89 3.30 -18.48
C VAL A 96 9.56 3.02 -19.82
N ASN A 97 10.74 2.41 -19.78
CA ASN A 97 11.41 1.91 -20.98
C ASN A 97 10.73 0.63 -21.53
N GLY A 98 11.30 0.04 -22.59
CA GLY A 98 10.78 -1.19 -23.20
C GLY A 98 10.73 -2.41 -22.27
N ASP A 99 11.50 -2.39 -21.18
CA ASP A 99 11.58 -3.46 -20.17
C ASP A 99 10.64 -3.21 -18.98
N GLY A 100 9.97 -2.05 -18.93
CA GLY A 100 9.08 -1.67 -17.83
C GLY A 100 9.80 -0.98 -16.66
N ASP A 101 11.06 -0.61 -16.82
CA ASP A 101 11.84 0.09 -15.80
C ASP A 101 11.62 1.61 -15.89
N VAL A 102 11.57 2.25 -14.72
CA VAL A 102 11.50 3.70 -14.60
C VAL A 102 12.91 4.28 -14.54
N ARG A 103 13.18 5.32 -15.34
CA ARG A 103 14.42 6.11 -15.21
C ARG A 103 14.33 7.02 -13.99
N LEU A 104 15.29 6.90 -13.08
CA LEU A 104 15.41 7.82 -11.95
C LEU A 104 15.94 9.18 -12.40
N PRO A 105 15.38 10.31 -11.92
CA PRO A 105 15.95 11.63 -12.13
C PRO A 105 17.37 11.73 -11.60
N ASP A 106 18.25 12.42 -12.33
CA ASP A 106 19.66 12.54 -11.99
C ASP A 106 19.85 13.23 -10.62
N ASP A 107 18.96 14.16 -10.25
CA ASP A 107 18.97 14.90 -8.98
C ASP A 107 18.80 14.01 -7.73
N ILE A 108 18.24 12.79 -7.89
CA ILE A 108 18.06 11.83 -6.80
C ILE A 108 18.99 10.61 -6.92
N CYS A 109 19.85 10.58 -7.92
CA CYS A 109 20.84 9.55 -8.13
C CYS A 109 22.14 9.92 -7.41
N VAL A 110 22.67 9.00 -6.58
CA VAL A 110 24.02 9.15 -6.04
C VAL A 110 25.00 8.59 -7.07
N PRO A 111 25.97 9.39 -7.57
CA PRO A 111 26.94 8.91 -8.53
C PRO A 111 27.77 7.78 -7.92
N TYR A 112 27.93 6.69 -8.67
CA TYR A 112 28.78 5.58 -8.26
C TYR A 112 30.25 6.01 -8.30
N THR A 113 30.86 6.20 -7.14
CA THR A 113 32.31 6.38 -7.01
C THR A 113 32.99 5.02 -6.93
N ARG A 114 33.90 4.75 -7.87
CA ARG A 114 34.68 3.48 -7.93
C ARG A 114 35.72 3.31 -6.82
N ASP A 115 35.85 4.29 -5.93
CA ASP A 115 36.76 4.21 -4.81
C ASP A 115 36.19 3.21 -3.81
N GLY A 116 36.68 1.97 -3.88
CA GLY A 116 36.30 0.84 -3.03
C GLY A 116 36.67 1.01 -1.55
N LYS A 117 36.11 2.05 -0.92
CA LYS A 117 36.08 2.27 0.52
C LYS A 117 34.65 2.48 1.00
N ASP A 118 33.70 1.75 0.42
CA ASP A 118 32.34 1.72 0.95
C ASP A 118 32.19 0.48 1.87
N LEU A 119 32.42 0.77 3.16
CA LEU A 119 31.68 0.29 4.34
C LEU A 119 31.88 -1.17 4.81
N ASP A 120 32.78 -1.32 5.79
CA ASP A 120 32.42 -1.96 7.07
C ASP A 120 31.46 -1.04 7.86
#